data_AF-A0A6N2RLW1-F1
#
_entry.id   AF-A0A6N2RLW1-F1
#
_cell.length_a   1.000
_cell.length_b   1.000
_cell.length_c   1.000
_cell.angle_alpha   90.00
_cell.angle_beta   90.00
_cell.angle_gamma   90.00
#
_symmetry.space_group_name_H-M   'P 1'
#
loop_
_entity.id
_entity.type
_entity.pdbx_description
1 polymer ?
#
loop_
_entity_poly.entity_id
_entity_poly.type
_entity_poly.pdbx_seq_one_letter_code
_entity_poly.pdbx_strand_id
1 'polypeptide(L)'
;MIERYYKEIRVEFERQKVHIYARKPLYDFLEQKSKKDALVLSEYILREYKKLYGRELKISRDSMAVEILIHVYVDKVLKRIEAKEHAREQEGIHRKLAQICEGLQVHTGIIDCGEKEVDSNRIIFDGLVPFKGMIFKLLE
;
A
#
# COMPACT_ATOMS: atom_id res chain seq x y z
N MET A 1 0.57 -0.02 -22.20
CA MET A 1 -0.04 0.30 -20.89
C MET A 1 -1.41 0.91 -21.14
N ILE A 2 -2.38 0.65 -20.26
CA ILE A 2 -3.74 1.20 -20.34
C ILE A 2 -3.94 2.14 -19.16
N GLU A 3 -4.34 3.39 -19.41
CA GLU A 3 -4.58 4.38 -18.37
C GLU A 3 -6.05 4.43 -17.94
N ARG A 4 -6.29 4.52 -16.63
CA ARG A 4 -7.60 4.78 -16.02
C ARG A 4 -7.47 5.75 -14.85
N TYR A 5 -8.60 6.33 -14.47
CA TYR A 5 -8.71 7.22 -13.32
C TYR A 5 -9.76 6.72 -12.34
N TYR A 6 -9.42 6.70 -11.06
CA TYR A 6 -10.38 6.53 -9.97
C TYR A 6 -10.44 7.81 -9.15
N LYS A 7 -11.54 8.58 -9.25
CA LYS A 7 -11.67 9.87 -8.55
C LYS A 7 -10.40 10.74 -8.70
N GLU A 8 -9.94 10.90 -9.94
CA GLU A 8 -8.71 11.65 -10.31
C GLU A 8 -7.37 10.97 -9.99
N ILE A 9 -7.36 9.82 -9.29
CA ILE A 9 -6.14 9.02 -9.09
C ILE A 9 -5.81 8.30 -10.39
N ARG A 10 -4.67 8.64 -10.98
CA ARG A 10 -4.14 7.99 -12.18
C ARG A 10 -3.60 6.61 -11.84
N VAL A 11 -4.07 5.61 -12.58
CA VAL A 11 -3.60 4.23 -12.51
C VAL A 11 -3.28 3.73 -13.91
N GLU A 12 -2.08 3.24 -14.12
CA GLU A 12 -1.70 2.57 -15.37
C GLU A 12 -1.66 1.05 -15.16
N PHE A 13 -2.23 0.34 -16.13
CA PHE A 13 -2.35 -1.10 -16.14
C PHE A 13 -1.39 -1.67 -17.18
N GLU A 14 -0.59 -2.64 -16.75
CA GLU A 14 0.32 -3.43 -17.57
C GLU A 14 0.09 -4.92 -17.28
N ARG A 15 0.57 -5.82 -18.14
CA ARG A 15 0.57 -7.24 -17.82
C ARG A 15 1.36 -7.49 -16.53
N GLN A 16 0.73 -8.16 -15.57
CA GLN A 16 1.29 -8.53 -14.25
C GLN A 16 1.59 -7.38 -13.30
N LYS A 17 1.22 -6.14 -13.64
CA LYS A 17 1.61 -4.97 -12.87
C LYS A 17 0.61 -3.82 -13.00
N VAL A 18 0.51 -3.01 -11.97
CA VAL A 18 -0.18 -1.73 -12.00
C VAL A 18 0.72 -0.64 -11.41
N HIS A 19 0.60 0.57 -11.95
CA HIS A 19 1.31 1.75 -11.47
C HIS A 19 0.30 2.74 -10.92
N ILE A 20 0.37 3.03 -9.62
CA ILE A 20 -0.50 3.99 -8.95
C ILE A 20 0.31 5.26 -8.73
N TYR A 21 -0.16 6.37 -9.30
CA TYR A 21 0.59 7.63 -9.21
C TYR A 21 0.35 8.31 -7.86
N ALA A 22 1.39 8.38 -7.04
CA ALA A 22 1.36 9.00 -5.72
C ALA A 22 1.43 10.53 -5.84
N ARG A 23 0.34 11.12 -6.34
CA ARG A 23 0.12 12.56 -6.48
C ARG A 23 -1.02 13.02 -5.57
N LYS A 24 -1.21 14.34 -5.46
CA LYS A 24 -2.22 14.96 -4.59
C LYS A 24 -3.58 14.23 -4.54
N PRO A 25 -4.18 13.77 -5.66
CA PRO A 25 -5.45 13.03 -5.60
C PRO A 25 -5.42 11.77 -4.73
N LEU A 26 -4.32 11.02 -4.73
CA LEU A 26 -4.16 9.84 -3.88
C LEU A 26 -4.09 10.23 -2.40
N TYR A 27 -3.32 11.27 -2.07
CA TYR A 27 -3.21 11.76 -0.70
C TYR A 27 -4.57 12.27 -0.20
N ASP A 28 -5.24 13.13 -0.99
CA ASP A 28 -6.56 13.65 -0.65
C ASP A 28 -7.56 12.51 -0.42
N PHE A 29 -7.59 11.53 -1.32
CA PHE A 29 -8.48 10.38 -1.22
C PHE A 29 -8.22 9.56 0.06
N LEU A 30 -6.97 9.37 0.46
CA LEU A 30 -6.59 8.62 1.67
C LEU A 30 -6.76 9.43 2.96
N GLU A 31 -6.91 10.75 2.89
CA GLU A 31 -7.16 11.64 4.05
C GLU A 31 -8.66 12.00 4.21
N GLN A 32 -9.51 11.75 3.21
CA GLN A 32 -10.91 12.19 3.22
C GLN A 32 -11.78 11.56 4.32
N LYS A 33 -11.76 10.23 4.47
CA LYS A 33 -12.66 9.53 5.42
C LYS A 33 -11.91 8.57 6.31
N SER A 34 -11.14 7.66 5.72
CA SER A 34 -10.43 6.64 6.47
C SER A 34 -9.31 6.06 5.63
N LYS A 35 -8.25 5.61 6.28
CA LYS A 35 -7.20 4.82 5.61
C LYS A 35 -7.74 3.54 4.96
N LYS A 36 -8.91 3.06 5.39
CA LYS A 36 -9.67 1.98 4.72
C LYS A 36 -10.03 2.29 3.27
N ASP A 37 -9.99 3.55 2.85
CA ASP A 37 -10.14 3.93 1.44
C ASP A 37 -9.06 3.30 0.55
N ALA A 38 -7.89 2.94 1.09
CA ALA A 38 -6.90 2.13 0.38
C ALA A 38 -7.46 0.75 -0.05
N LEU A 39 -8.32 0.12 0.76
CA LEU A 39 -8.96 -1.15 0.39
C LEU A 39 -9.95 -0.96 -0.77
N VAL A 40 -10.67 0.17 -0.77
CA VAL A 40 -11.63 0.52 -1.82
C VAL A 40 -10.91 0.76 -3.15
N LEU A 41 -9.78 1.47 -3.11
CA LEU A 41 -8.94 1.67 -4.29
C LEU A 41 -8.36 0.35 -4.79
N SER A 42 -7.81 -0.50 -3.90
CA SER A 42 -7.30 -1.82 -4.28
C SER A 42 -8.37 -2.69 -4.93
N GLU A 43 -9.59 -2.70 -4.39
CA GLU A 43 -10.71 -3.45 -4.96
C GLU A 43 -11.11 -2.93 -6.35
N TYR A 44 -11.13 -1.61 -6.54
CA TYR A 44 -11.34 -1.01 -7.85
C TYR A 44 -10.26 -1.47 -8.85
N ILE A 45 -8.99 -1.37 -8.48
CA ILE A 45 -7.85 -1.71 -9.34
C ILE A 45 -7.88 -3.18 -9.74
N LEU A 46 -8.03 -4.09 -8.79
CA LEU A 46 -8.06 -5.54 -9.06
C LEU A 46 -9.23 -5.91 -9.98
N ARG A 47 -10.41 -5.30 -9.77
CA ARG A 47 -11.59 -5.51 -10.62
C ARG A 47 -11.36 -4.97 -12.03
N GLU A 48 -10.79 -3.77 -12.16
CA GLU A 48 -10.53 -3.15 -13.46
C GLU A 48 -9.47 -3.92 -14.24
N TYR A 49 -8.42 -4.38 -13.56
CA TYR A 49 -7.40 -5.26 -14.15
C TYR A 49 -8.03 -6.53 -14.74
N LYS A 50 -8.92 -7.20 -13.98
CA LYS A 50 -9.63 -8.41 -14.44
C LYS A 50 -10.47 -8.15 -15.70
N LYS A 51 -11.11 -6.98 -15.80
CA LYS A 51 -11.85 -6.59 -17.00
C LYS A 51 -10.93 -6.35 -18.21
N LEU A 52 -9.79 -5.69 -17.99
CA LEU A 52 -8.87 -5.33 -19.07
C LEU A 52 -8.11 -6.55 -19.64
N TYR A 53 -7.71 -7.48 -18.78
CA TYR A 53 -6.86 -8.61 -19.17
C TYR A 53 -7.54 -9.98 -19.14
N GLY A 54 -8.81 -10.06 -18.73
CA GLY A 54 -9.57 -11.32 -18.64
C GLY A 54 -9.04 -12.29 -17.59
N ARG A 55 -8.13 -11.85 -16.71
CA ARG A 55 -7.50 -12.66 -15.66
C ARG A 55 -7.25 -11.83 -14.41
N GLU A 56 -7.14 -12.48 -13.27
CA GLU A 56 -6.83 -11.80 -12.00
C GLU A 56 -5.36 -11.38 -11.95
N LEU A 57 -5.10 -10.21 -11.37
CA LEU A 57 -3.76 -9.83 -10.92
C LEU A 57 -3.48 -10.61 -9.64
N LYS A 58 -2.38 -11.35 -9.56
CA LYS A 58 -2.05 -12.23 -8.42
C LYS A 58 -1.53 -11.44 -7.20
N ILE A 59 -2.30 -10.46 -6.75
CA ILE A 59 -2.05 -9.63 -5.57
C ILE A 59 -3.35 -9.59 -4.77
N SER A 60 -3.27 -9.84 -3.45
CA SER A 60 -4.47 -9.74 -2.61
C SER A 60 -4.85 -8.27 -2.39
N ARG A 61 -6.15 -8.01 -2.26
CA ARG A 61 -6.70 -6.66 -1.95
C ARG A 61 -5.99 -6.02 -0.76
N ASP A 62 -5.82 -6.79 0.31
CA ASP A 62 -5.24 -6.30 1.56
C ASP A 62 -3.75 -5.98 1.38
N SER A 63 -3.01 -6.80 0.63
CA SER A 63 -1.59 -6.57 0.43
C SER A 63 -1.30 -5.38 -0.50
N MET A 64 -2.16 -5.13 -1.49
CA MET A 64 -2.11 -3.91 -2.30
C MET A 64 -2.48 -2.68 -1.45
N ALA A 65 -3.48 -2.79 -0.57
CA ALA A 65 -3.87 -1.69 0.31
C ALA A 65 -2.75 -1.33 1.31
N VAL A 66 -2.10 -2.35 1.89
CA VAL A 66 -0.93 -2.16 2.76
C VAL A 66 0.21 -1.49 1.99
N GLU A 67 0.51 -1.95 0.78
CA GLU A 67 1.53 -1.35 -0.06
C GLU A 67 1.26 0.12 -0.36
N ILE A 68 0.02 0.47 -0.74
CA ILE A 68 -0.41 1.86 -0.95
C ILE A 68 -0.17 2.69 0.32
N LEU A 69 -0.62 2.21 1.48
CA LEU A 69 -0.49 2.94 2.73
C LEU A 69 0.96 3.11 3.18
N ILE A 70 1.78 2.06 3.06
CA ILE A 70 3.19 2.13 3.42
C ILE A 70 3.92 3.08 2.48
N HIS A 71 3.72 2.99 1.15
CA HIS A 71 4.35 3.94 0.23
C HIS A 71 3.99 5.40 0.52
N VAL A 72 2.74 5.69 0.89
CA VAL A 72 2.27 7.05 1.13
C VAL A 72 2.66 7.56 2.52
N TYR A 73 2.72 6.67 3.53
CA TYR A 73 2.80 7.06 4.94
C TYR A 73 3.92 6.37 5.73
N VAL A 74 4.92 5.76 5.09
CA VAL A 74 6.03 5.07 5.79
C VAL A 74 6.63 5.93 6.90
N ASP A 75 6.92 7.21 6.63
CA ASP A 75 7.50 8.12 7.61
C ASP A 75 6.58 8.33 8.81
N LYS A 76 5.26 8.42 8.58
CA LYS A 76 4.26 8.57 9.65
C LYS A 76 4.13 7.28 10.46
N VAL A 77 4.20 6.11 9.82
CA VAL A 77 4.20 4.80 10.49
C VAL A 77 5.42 4.68 11.40
N LEU A 78 6.62 4.92 10.87
CA LEU A 78 7.88 4.83 11.62
C LEU A 78 7.88 5.77 12.82
N LYS A 79 7.53 7.05 12.65
CA LYS A 79 7.46 8.03 13.75
C LYS A 79 6.48 7.62 14.85
N ARG A 80 5.33 7.04 14.50
CA ARG A 80 4.32 6.61 15.48
C ARG A 80 4.74 5.32 16.21
N ILE A 81 5.48 4.44 15.55
CA ILE A 81 6.11 3.28 16.19
C ILE A 81 7.15 3.77 17.21
N GLU A 82 8.07 4.63 16.80
CA GLU A 82 9.11 5.20 17.67
C GLU A 82 8.50 5.85 18.92
N ALA A 83 7.48 6.70 18.74
CA ALA A 83 6.77 7.34 19.85
C ALA A 83 6.15 6.32 20.84
N LYS A 84 5.60 5.21 20.34
CA LYS A 84 5.01 4.15 21.17
C LYS A 84 6.06 3.31 21.90
N GLU A 85 7.21 3.09 21.29
CA GLU A 85 8.34 2.41 21.94
C GLU A 85 8.90 3.26 23.09
N HIS A 86 9.07 4.57 22.89
CA HIS A 86 9.47 5.49 23.96
C HIS A 86 8.49 5.49 25.15
N ALA A 87 7.20 5.32 24.89
CA ALA A 87 6.16 5.22 25.91
C ALA A 87 6.10 3.85 26.63
N ARG A 88 6.94 2.87 26.25
CA ARG A 88 6.93 1.47 26.74
C ARG A 88 5.57 0.78 26.63
N GLU A 89 4.71 1.24 25.73
CA GLU A 89 3.33 0.73 25.64
C GLU A 89 3.27 -0.66 25.00
N GLN A 90 4.17 -0.97 24.05
CA GLN A 90 4.04 -2.16 23.21
C GLN A 90 5.41 -2.65 22.70
N GLU A 91 6.05 -3.58 23.43
CA GLU A 91 7.35 -4.14 23.03
C GLU A 91 7.21 -5.27 21.99
N GLY A 92 8.13 -5.31 21.03
CA GLY A 92 8.37 -6.46 20.13
C GLY A 92 7.68 -6.40 18.76
N ILE A 93 6.35 -6.32 18.70
CA ILE A 93 5.62 -6.43 17.42
C ILE A 93 5.77 -5.18 16.54
N HIS A 94 5.81 -3.99 17.15
CA HIS A 94 6.05 -2.72 16.46
C HIS A 94 7.47 -2.64 15.92
N ARG A 95 8.45 -3.12 16.68
CA ARG A 95 9.85 -3.19 16.25
C ARG A 95 10.02 -4.01 14.97
N LYS A 96 9.35 -5.17 14.88
CA LYS A 96 9.38 -6.00 13.67
C LYS A 96 8.77 -5.26 12.47
N LEU A 97 7.67 -4.55 12.67
CA LEU A 97 7.07 -3.72 11.63
C LEU A 97 8.01 -2.56 11.21
N ALA A 98 8.64 -1.88 12.17
CA ALA A 98 9.61 -0.81 11.91
C ALA A 98 10.79 -1.33 11.09
N GLN A 99 11.41 -2.45 11.47
CA GLN A 99 12.52 -3.05 10.72
C GLN A 99 12.15 -3.37 9.27
N ILE A 100 10.93 -3.86 9.03
CA ILE A 100 10.46 -4.09 7.66
C ILE A 100 10.33 -2.76 6.92
N CYS A 101 9.71 -1.75 7.53
CA CYS A 101 9.49 -0.43 6.93
C CYS A 101 10.80 0.35 6.68
N GLU A 102 11.79 0.28 7.56
CA GLU A 102 13.10 0.92 7.40
C GLU A 102 13.90 0.32 6.24
N GLY A 103 13.72 -0.97 5.97
CA GLY A 103 14.34 -1.66 4.84
C GLY A 103 13.68 -1.40 3.49
N LEU A 104 12.55 -0.70 3.44
CA LEU A 104 11.83 -0.42 2.20
C LEU A 104 12.39 0.83 1.50
N GLN A 105 12.69 0.69 0.20
CA GLN A 105 13.06 1.83 -0.66
C GLN A 105 11.80 2.54 -1.19
N VAL A 106 11.02 3.12 -0.29
CA VAL A 106 9.69 3.70 -0.58
C VAL A 106 9.72 5.23 -0.67
N HIS A 107 10.27 5.77 -1.77
CA HIS A 107 10.30 7.22 -2.01
C HIS A 107 9.97 7.61 -3.46
N THR A 108 9.25 6.75 -4.19
CA THR A 108 8.90 6.97 -5.59
C THR A 108 7.54 7.67 -5.72
N GLY A 109 7.42 8.58 -6.69
CA GLY A 109 6.14 9.22 -7.05
C GLY A 109 5.13 8.27 -7.73
N ILE A 110 5.48 7.00 -7.84
CA ILE A 110 4.70 5.91 -8.45
C ILE A 110 4.84 4.69 -7.54
N ILE A 111 3.72 4.05 -7.24
CA ILE A 111 3.62 2.82 -6.44
C ILE A 111 3.40 1.68 -7.42
N ASP A 112 4.34 0.75 -7.44
CA ASP A 112 4.45 -0.31 -8.42
C ASP A 112 3.96 -1.64 -7.84
N CYS A 113 2.67 -1.95 -8.01
CA CYS A 113 2.12 -3.19 -7.48
C CYS A 113 2.18 -4.29 -8.55
N GLY A 114 3.13 -5.22 -8.42
CA GLY A 114 3.30 -6.33 -9.36
C GLY A 114 3.06 -7.72 -8.78
N GLU A 115 2.84 -8.70 -9.65
CA GLU A 115 2.92 -10.12 -9.28
C GLU A 115 4.36 -10.47 -8.82
N LYS A 116 4.55 -11.52 -8.01
CA LYS A 116 5.86 -11.89 -7.42
C LYS A 116 6.96 -12.10 -8.45
N GLU A 117 6.56 -12.50 -9.66
CA GLU A 117 7.42 -12.75 -10.80
C GLU A 117 8.02 -11.46 -11.40
N VAL A 118 7.40 -10.29 -11.15
CA VAL A 118 7.79 -9.00 -11.74
C VAL A 118 7.99 -7.87 -10.72
N ASP A 119 7.70 -8.13 -9.44
CA ASP A 119 7.87 -7.20 -8.33
C ASP A 119 8.50 -7.93 -7.12
N SER A 120 9.77 -7.63 -6.86
CA SER A 120 10.54 -8.23 -5.77
C SER A 120 10.04 -7.80 -4.38
N ASN A 121 9.39 -6.64 -4.27
CA ASN A 121 8.86 -6.13 -3.01
C ASN A 121 7.53 -6.80 -2.63
N ARG A 122 6.89 -7.51 -3.58
CA ARG A 122 5.64 -8.25 -3.35
C ARG A 122 5.72 -9.20 -2.15
N ILE A 123 6.86 -9.86 -1.93
CA ILE A 123 7.08 -10.73 -0.77
C ILE A 123 7.01 -9.95 0.54
N ILE A 124 7.60 -8.75 0.57
CA ILE A 124 7.61 -7.87 1.75
C ILE A 124 6.19 -7.41 2.06
N PHE A 125 5.48 -6.89 1.06
CA PHE A 125 4.12 -6.37 1.24
C PHE A 125 3.10 -7.48 1.56
N ASP A 126 3.27 -8.70 1.03
CA ASP A 126 2.50 -9.87 1.47
C ASP A 126 2.78 -10.21 2.94
N GLY A 127 4.06 -10.16 3.35
CA GLY A 127 4.48 -10.36 4.73
C GLY A 127 3.98 -9.28 5.70
N LEU A 128 3.59 -8.11 5.20
CA LEU A 128 3.01 -7.02 5.97
C LEU A 128 1.48 -7.16 6.19
N VAL A 129 0.79 -8.02 5.44
CA VAL A 129 -0.67 -8.23 5.58
C VAL A 129 -1.10 -8.61 7.00
N PRO A 130 -0.41 -9.49 7.74
CA PRO A 130 -0.76 -9.80 9.13
C PRO A 130 -0.74 -8.57 10.05
N PHE A 131 0.04 -7.54 9.71
CA PHE A 131 0.15 -6.29 10.47
C PHE A 131 -0.87 -5.24 10.01
N LYS A 132 -1.73 -5.51 9.03
CA LYS A 132 -2.66 -4.52 8.45
C LYS A 132 -3.44 -3.76 9.53
N GLY A 133 -4.03 -4.47 10.50
CA GLY A 133 -4.86 -3.84 11.54
C GLY A 133 -4.08 -2.84 12.38
N MET A 134 -2.80 -3.12 12.63
CA MET A 134 -1.88 -2.22 13.31
C MET A 134 -1.51 -1.03 12.43
N ILE A 135 -1.22 -1.25 11.15
CA ILE A 135 -0.93 -0.18 10.18
C ILE A 135 -2.13 0.78 10.07
N PHE A 136 -3.35 0.27 9.94
CA PHE A 136 -4.57 1.09 9.94
C PHE A 136 -4.68 1.92 11.23
N LYS A 137 -4.54 1.28 12.40
CA LYS A 137 -4.61 1.97 13.70
C LYS A 137 -3.50 3.00 13.89
N LEU A 138 -2.31 2.73 13.37
CA LEU A 138 -1.17 3.65 13.37
C LEU A 138 -1.35 4.80 12.38
N LEU A 139 -2.35 4.80 11.50
CA LEU A 139 -2.53 5.87 10.51
C LEU A 139 -3.82 6.67 10.69
N GLU A 140 -4.78 6.15 11.47
CA GLU A 140 -5.94 6.89 12.01
C GLU A 140 -5.50 8.04 12.92
#